data_AF-A0A976P4K8-F1
#
_entry.id   AF-A0A976P4K8-F1
#
_cell.length_a   1.000
_cell.length_b   1.000
_cell.length_c   1.000
_cell.angle_alpha   90.00
_cell.angle_beta   90.00
_cell.angle_gamma   90.00
#
_symmetry.space_group_name_H-M   'P 1'
#
loop_
_entity.id
_entity.type
_entity.pdbx_description
1 polymer ?
#
loop_
_entity_poly.entity_id
_entity_poly.type
_entity_poly.pdbx_seq_one_letter_code
_entity_poly.pdbx_strand_id
1 'polypeptide(L)'
;MQRSNSEWRTALQEGGRDQQSALADLRARLLRAIRGYLARNHVSQDFLASDEARHLAEDCTQESIRVIQSKLEGFRGESQFMTWAHSIAIRVVLGELRRRRWRQKTIERAQLGQAVPIWPIEERGPENSLQQQEAWTLLTRLINTKLTPLQRTALIAHAFQGMPLDEVAEWLGSNRNSLYKLIHDARKRLKQALLEEGITHKDLIAVFDQQKSASHLQAEGKTSSVQRIL
;
A
#
# COMPACT_ATOMS: atom_id res chain seq x y z
N MET A 1 -6.88 -16.72 -30.66
CA MET A 1 -8.36 -16.71 -30.52
C MET A 1 -8.77 -15.71 -29.45
N GLN A 2 -9.79 -14.90 -29.71
CA GLN A 2 -10.30 -13.92 -28.74
C GLN A 2 -11.52 -14.56 -28.07
N ARG A 3 -11.32 -15.11 -26.86
CA ARG A 3 -12.41 -15.70 -26.06
C ARG A 3 -13.37 -14.61 -25.60
N SER A 4 -14.66 -14.87 -25.70
CA SER A 4 -15.73 -14.03 -25.14
C SER A 4 -15.79 -14.11 -23.61
N ASN A 5 -16.58 -13.24 -22.98
CA ASN A 5 -16.73 -13.22 -21.53
C ASN A 5 -17.29 -14.53 -20.96
N SER A 6 -18.28 -15.12 -21.62
CA SER A 6 -18.89 -16.40 -21.21
C SER A 6 -17.90 -17.55 -21.37
N GLU A 7 -17.18 -17.60 -22.49
CA GLU A 7 -16.14 -18.61 -22.74
C GLU A 7 -15.03 -18.56 -21.69
N TRP A 8 -14.56 -17.36 -21.31
CA TRP A 8 -13.59 -17.20 -20.23
C TRP A 8 -14.11 -17.73 -18.90
N ARG A 9 -15.36 -17.40 -18.57
CA ARG A 9 -15.98 -17.82 -17.30
C ARG A 9 -16.12 -19.33 -17.22
N THR A 10 -16.64 -19.96 -18.27
CA THR A 10 -16.82 -21.42 -18.31
C THR A 10 -15.48 -22.14 -18.35
N ALA A 11 -14.53 -21.67 -19.16
CA ALA A 11 -13.25 -22.36 -19.30
C ALA A 11 -12.38 -22.29 -18.05
N LEU A 12 -12.48 -21.24 -17.22
CA LEU A 12 -11.65 -21.10 -16.01
C LEU A 12 -12.22 -21.79 -14.77
N GLN A 13 -13.44 -22.34 -14.82
CA GLN A 13 -14.03 -23.14 -13.74
C GLN A 13 -13.23 -24.43 -13.49
N GLU A 14 -13.18 -24.86 -12.23
CA GLU A 14 -12.45 -26.08 -11.82
C GLU A 14 -13.00 -27.32 -12.53
N GLY A 15 -12.09 -28.16 -13.04
CA GLY A 15 -12.43 -29.42 -13.71
C GLY A 15 -12.89 -29.26 -15.17
N GLY A 16 -12.80 -28.07 -15.76
CA GLY A 16 -13.11 -27.84 -17.16
C GLY A 16 -12.10 -28.52 -18.10
N ARG A 17 -12.58 -29.19 -19.16
CA ARG A 17 -11.72 -29.81 -20.19
C ARG A 17 -10.74 -28.83 -20.85
N ASP A 18 -11.11 -27.55 -20.92
CA ASP A 18 -10.30 -26.48 -21.52
C ASP A 18 -9.56 -25.60 -20.49
N GLN A 19 -9.63 -25.94 -19.19
CA GLN A 19 -9.13 -25.09 -18.12
C GLN A 19 -7.64 -24.81 -18.24
N GLN A 20 -6.85 -25.83 -18.56
CA GLN A 20 -5.41 -25.68 -18.73
C GLN A 20 -5.05 -24.74 -19.90
N SER A 21 -5.77 -24.84 -21.02
CA SER A 21 -5.59 -23.97 -22.19
C SER A 21 -6.00 -22.53 -21.90
N ALA A 22 -7.12 -22.34 -21.19
CA ALA A 22 -7.56 -21.02 -20.76
C ALA A 22 -6.58 -20.37 -19.78
N LEU A 23 -6.07 -21.12 -18.79
CA LEU A 23 -5.06 -20.65 -17.85
C LEU A 23 -3.76 -20.27 -18.55
N ALA A 24 -3.32 -21.05 -19.55
CA ALA A 24 -2.14 -20.73 -20.35
C ALA A 24 -2.29 -19.42 -21.14
N ASP A 25 -3.44 -19.22 -21.81
CA ASP A 25 -3.74 -17.98 -22.54
C ASP A 25 -3.83 -16.78 -21.59
N LEU A 26 -4.50 -16.96 -20.44
CA LEU A 26 -4.59 -15.91 -19.42
C LEU A 26 -3.19 -15.54 -18.89
N ARG A 27 -2.36 -16.53 -18.54
CA ARG A 27 -0.98 -16.33 -18.09
C ARG A 27 -0.18 -15.54 -19.12
N ALA A 28 -0.22 -15.94 -20.39
CA ALA A 28 0.52 -15.27 -21.45
C ALA A 28 0.12 -13.79 -21.61
N ARG A 29 -1.18 -13.49 -21.56
CA ARG A 29 -1.70 -12.12 -21.67
C ARG A 29 -1.37 -11.27 -20.47
N LEU A 30 -1.54 -11.80 -19.25
CA LEU A 30 -1.22 -11.08 -18.03
C LEU A 30 0.28 -10.82 -17.90
N LEU A 31 1.12 -11.81 -18.19
CA LEU A 31 2.57 -11.65 -18.17
C LEU A 31 3.04 -10.55 -19.12
N ARG A 32 2.49 -10.51 -20.35
CA ARG A 32 2.77 -9.43 -21.31
C ARG A 32 2.33 -8.06 -20.78
N ALA A 33 1.13 -7.98 -20.22
CA ALA A 33 0.59 -6.75 -19.66
C ALA A 33 1.44 -6.23 -18.48
N ILE A 34 1.82 -7.12 -17.58
CA ILE A 34 2.66 -6.82 -16.41
C ILE A 34 4.06 -6.35 -16.84
N ARG A 35 4.71 -7.06 -17.76
CA ARG A 35 6.02 -6.63 -18.30
C ARG A 35 5.93 -5.26 -18.98
N GLY A 36 4.88 -5.03 -19.77
CA GLY A 36 4.63 -3.74 -20.39
C GLY A 36 4.36 -2.63 -19.38
N TYR A 37 3.67 -2.94 -18.27
CA TYR A 37 3.46 -2.01 -17.16
C TYR A 37 4.78 -1.67 -16.45
N LEU A 38 5.59 -2.67 -16.11
CA LEU A 38 6.90 -2.47 -15.46
C LEU A 38 7.82 -1.60 -16.33
N ALA A 39 7.86 -1.85 -17.64
CA ALA A 39 8.66 -1.08 -18.58
C ALA A 39 8.28 0.42 -18.67
N ARG A 40 7.01 0.76 -18.40
CA ARG A 40 6.50 2.14 -18.52
C ARG A 40 6.56 2.95 -17.22
N ASN A 41 6.63 2.30 -16.05
CA ASN A 41 6.44 2.98 -14.75
C ASN A 41 7.74 3.26 -13.98
N HIS A 42 8.74 3.84 -14.66
CA HIS A 42 9.98 4.36 -14.07
C HIS A 42 10.76 3.34 -13.23
N VAL A 43 10.72 2.08 -13.63
CA VAL A 43 11.65 1.08 -13.12
C VAL A 43 12.96 1.25 -13.88
N SER A 44 14.11 1.23 -13.19
CA SER A 44 15.43 1.40 -13.85
C SER A 44 15.58 0.39 -15.00
N GLN A 45 16.18 0.82 -16.12
CA GLN A 45 16.44 -0.06 -17.26
C GLN A 45 17.28 -1.27 -16.86
N ASP A 46 18.24 -1.08 -15.96
CA ASP A 46 19.10 -2.15 -15.43
C ASP A 46 18.29 -3.22 -14.71
N PHE A 47 17.30 -2.80 -13.91
CA PHE A 47 16.41 -3.75 -13.24
C PHE A 47 15.52 -4.46 -14.25
N LEU A 48 14.99 -3.78 -15.28
CA LEU A 48 14.12 -4.43 -16.27
C LEU A 48 14.84 -5.52 -17.07
N ALA A 49 16.15 -5.39 -17.25
CA ALA A 49 17.00 -6.41 -17.88
C ALA A 49 17.34 -7.58 -16.94
N SER A 50 17.08 -7.45 -15.64
CA SER A 50 17.53 -8.37 -14.62
C SER A 50 16.61 -9.59 -14.46
N ASP A 51 17.16 -10.66 -13.89
CA ASP A 51 16.40 -11.87 -13.57
C ASP A 51 15.34 -11.60 -12.50
N GLU A 52 15.60 -10.66 -11.60
CA GLU A 52 14.69 -10.25 -10.54
C GLU A 52 13.41 -9.57 -11.07
N ALA A 53 13.50 -8.84 -12.19
CA ALA A 53 12.32 -8.29 -12.87
C ALA A 53 11.51 -9.38 -13.58
N ARG A 54 12.19 -10.38 -14.14
CA ARG A 54 11.53 -11.52 -14.77
C ARG A 54 10.76 -12.34 -13.74
N HIS A 55 11.40 -12.69 -12.62
CA HIS A 55 10.78 -13.41 -11.52
C HIS A 55 9.61 -12.60 -10.93
N LEU A 56 9.79 -11.29 -10.73
CA LEU A 56 8.70 -10.41 -10.28
C LEU A 56 7.46 -10.51 -11.17
N ALA A 57 7.65 -10.43 -12.49
CA ALA A 57 6.56 -10.47 -13.44
C ALA A 57 5.85 -11.83 -13.42
N GLU A 58 6.58 -12.93 -13.24
CA GLU A 58 6.02 -14.28 -13.11
C GLU A 58 5.24 -14.46 -11.81
N ASP A 59 5.80 -14.05 -10.67
CA ASP A 59 5.14 -14.10 -9.37
C ASP A 59 3.84 -13.28 -9.37
N CYS A 60 3.91 -12.05 -9.90
CA CYS A 60 2.73 -11.20 -10.05
C CYS A 60 1.68 -11.84 -10.97
N THR A 61 2.11 -12.54 -12.03
CA THR A 61 1.19 -13.22 -12.94
C THR A 61 0.48 -14.37 -12.22
N GLN A 62 1.22 -15.20 -11.49
CA GLN A 62 0.65 -16.32 -10.74
C GLN A 62 -0.33 -15.85 -9.68
N GLU A 63 0.04 -14.82 -8.91
CA GLU A 63 -0.83 -14.24 -7.90
C GLU A 63 -2.08 -13.61 -8.53
N SER A 64 -1.94 -12.95 -9.69
CA SER A 64 -3.08 -12.39 -10.42
C SER A 64 -4.07 -13.48 -10.84
N ILE A 65 -3.58 -14.62 -11.36
CA ILE A 65 -4.42 -15.76 -11.74
C ILE A 65 -5.17 -16.29 -10.52
N ARG A 66 -4.49 -16.49 -9.38
CA ARG A 66 -5.11 -16.94 -8.12
C ARG A 66 -6.22 -15.99 -7.66
N VAL A 67 -5.98 -14.68 -7.73
CA VAL A 67 -6.98 -13.65 -7.37
C VAL A 67 -8.14 -13.62 -8.38
N ILE A 68 -7.87 -13.84 -9.66
CA ILE A 68 -8.90 -13.92 -10.71
C ILE A 68 -9.79 -15.15 -10.48
N GLN A 69 -9.22 -16.33 -10.25
CA GLN A 69 -9.99 -17.55 -10.00
C GLN A 69 -10.87 -17.40 -8.76
N SER A 70 -10.33 -16.88 -7.66
CA SER A 70 -11.12 -16.67 -6.42
C SER A 70 -12.23 -15.62 -6.55
N LYS A 71 -12.19 -14.77 -7.58
CA LYS A 71 -13.21 -13.73 -7.85
C LYS A 71 -14.04 -14.01 -9.09
N LEU A 72 -13.82 -15.14 -9.75
CA LEU A 72 -14.42 -15.46 -11.05
C LEU A 72 -15.95 -15.53 -10.98
N GLU A 73 -16.49 -16.10 -9.90
CA GLU A 73 -17.93 -16.20 -9.69
C GLU A 73 -18.62 -14.83 -9.59
N GLY A 74 -17.91 -13.83 -9.06
CA GLY A 74 -18.40 -12.46 -8.93
C GLY A 74 -18.27 -11.62 -10.21
N PHE A 75 -17.70 -12.16 -11.28
CA PHE A 75 -17.57 -11.44 -12.55
C PHE A 75 -18.92 -11.37 -13.28
N ARG A 76 -19.52 -10.17 -13.30
CA ARG A 76 -20.85 -9.91 -13.88
C ARG A 76 -20.87 -9.68 -15.39
N GLY A 77 -19.71 -9.60 -16.06
CA GLY A 77 -19.64 -9.37 -17.51
C GLY A 77 -19.90 -7.92 -17.95
N GLU A 78 -19.95 -6.96 -17.03
CA GLU A 78 -20.14 -5.52 -17.29
C GLU A 78 -18.98 -4.87 -18.09
N SER A 79 -17.84 -5.55 -18.16
CA SER A 79 -16.69 -5.19 -19.00
C SER A 79 -16.17 -6.41 -19.74
N GLN A 80 -15.27 -6.21 -20.71
CA GLN A 80 -14.48 -7.33 -21.26
C GLN A 80 -13.69 -8.03 -20.13
N PHE A 81 -13.65 -9.35 -20.14
CA PHE A 81 -12.99 -10.17 -19.12
C PHE A 81 -11.52 -9.78 -18.97
N MET A 82 -10.82 -9.60 -20.09
CA MET A 82 -9.41 -9.19 -20.07
C MET A 82 -9.19 -7.80 -19.46
N THR A 83 -10.15 -6.88 -19.60
CA THR A 83 -10.07 -5.56 -18.95
C THR A 83 -10.16 -5.70 -17.43
N TRP A 84 -11.11 -6.50 -16.95
CA TRP A 84 -11.27 -6.78 -15.53
C TRP A 84 -10.04 -7.51 -14.95
N ALA A 85 -9.57 -8.57 -15.62
CA ALA A 85 -8.38 -9.32 -15.25
C ALA A 85 -7.11 -8.45 -15.23
N HIS A 86 -6.94 -7.56 -16.21
CA HIS A 86 -5.83 -6.62 -16.25
C HIS A 86 -5.86 -5.65 -15.07
N SER A 87 -7.03 -5.16 -14.67
CA SER A 87 -7.15 -4.28 -13.49
C SER A 87 -6.70 -4.98 -12.19
N ILE A 88 -6.96 -6.29 -12.07
CA ILE A 88 -6.49 -7.11 -10.95
C ILE A 88 -4.96 -7.22 -11.01
N ALA A 89 -4.41 -7.55 -12.17
CA ALA A 89 -2.96 -7.69 -12.34
C ALA A 89 -2.19 -6.40 -12.02
N ILE A 90 -2.68 -5.24 -12.47
CA ILE A 90 -2.06 -3.96 -12.13
C ILE A 90 -2.09 -3.70 -10.62
N ARG A 91 -3.19 -4.04 -9.93
CA ARG A 91 -3.26 -3.90 -8.46
C ARG A 91 -2.25 -4.81 -7.76
N VAL A 92 -2.05 -6.03 -8.24
CA VAL A 92 -1.05 -6.96 -7.72
C VAL A 92 0.37 -6.40 -7.90
N VAL A 93 0.71 -5.97 -9.12
CA VAL A 93 2.03 -5.40 -9.42
C VAL A 93 2.30 -4.14 -8.59
N LEU A 94 1.34 -3.23 -8.48
CA LEU A 94 1.46 -2.03 -7.65
C LEU A 94 1.70 -2.36 -6.17
N GLY A 95 1.04 -3.40 -5.65
CA GLY A 95 1.27 -3.90 -4.30
C GLY A 95 2.70 -4.39 -4.12
N GLU A 96 3.18 -5.22 -5.04
CA GLU A 96 4.53 -5.80 -4.95
C GLU A 96 5.64 -4.76 -5.14
N LEU A 97 5.47 -3.81 -6.08
CA LEU A 97 6.42 -2.70 -6.23
C LEU A 97 6.51 -1.84 -4.97
N ARG A 98 5.38 -1.63 -4.28
CA ARG A 98 5.36 -0.90 -3.01
C ARG A 98 6.11 -1.66 -1.91
N ARG A 99 5.91 -2.98 -1.83
CA ARG A 99 6.63 -3.87 -0.91
C ARG A 99 8.13 -3.86 -1.18
N ARG A 100 8.55 -4.05 -2.43
CA ARG A 100 9.95 -3.99 -2.84
C ARG A 100 10.60 -2.66 -2.48
N ARG A 101 9.96 -1.53 -2.81
CA ARG A 101 10.47 -0.20 -2.48
C ARG A 101 10.63 0.00 -0.98
N TRP A 102 9.71 -0.52 -0.17
CA TRP A 102 9.83 -0.47 1.28
C TRP A 102 11.01 -1.32 1.78
N ARG A 103 11.12 -2.58 1.34
CA ARG A 103 12.22 -3.48 1.73
C ARG A 103 13.59 -2.93 1.33
N GLN A 104 13.73 -2.38 0.13
CA GLN A 104 14.97 -1.76 -0.32
C GLN A 104 15.38 -0.59 0.59
N LYS A 105 14.45 0.31 0.91
CA LYS A 105 14.71 1.41 1.85
C LYS A 105 15.08 0.92 3.25
N THR A 106 14.46 -0.16 3.72
CA THR A 106 14.80 -0.75 5.03
C THR A 106 16.23 -1.28 5.04
N ILE A 107 16.66 -1.95 3.95
CA ILE A 107 18.04 -2.45 3.80
C ILE A 107 19.03 -1.29 3.74
N GLU A 108 18.78 -0.29 2.90
CA GLU A 108 19.64 0.91 2.78
C GLU A 108 19.82 1.60 4.14
N ARG A 109 18.74 1.76 4.92
CA ARG A 109 18.81 2.34 6.28
C ARG A 109 19.61 1.47 7.25
N ALA A 110 19.41 0.15 7.21
CA ALA A 110 20.16 -0.77 8.06
C ALA A 110 21.67 -0.73 7.76
N GLN A 111 22.05 -0.64 6.48
CA GLN A 111 23.46 -0.50 6.05
C GLN A 111 24.08 0.82 6.53
N LEU A 112 23.29 1.88 6.62
CA LEU A 112 23.70 3.18 7.16
C LEU A 112 23.68 3.23 8.71
N GLY A 113 23.43 2.10 9.40
CA GLY A 113 23.32 2.05 10.86
C GLY A 113 22.10 2.79 11.42
N GLN A 114 21.15 3.18 10.57
CA GLN A 114 19.95 3.90 10.98
C GLN A 114 18.86 2.90 11.36
N ALA A 115 18.60 2.74 12.65
CA ALA A 115 17.44 1.98 13.11
C ALA A 115 16.15 2.61 12.54
N VAL A 116 15.21 1.78 12.08
CA VAL A 116 13.85 2.25 11.74
C VAL A 116 13.20 2.70 13.05
N PRO A 117 12.90 4.00 13.24
CA PRO A 117 12.38 4.47 14.51
C PRO A 117 11.05 3.78 14.83
N ILE A 118 10.98 3.09 15.97
CA ILE A 118 9.77 2.44 16.51
C ILE A 118 8.69 3.50 16.81
N TRP A 119 9.12 4.75 16.98
CA TRP A 119 8.30 5.94 17.11
C TRP A 119 8.80 7.00 16.13
N PRO A 120 7.93 7.78 15.45
CA PRO A 120 8.38 8.93 14.69
C PRO A 120 9.13 9.89 15.62
N ILE A 121 10.45 9.93 15.48
CA ILE A 121 11.20 11.12 15.83
C ILE A 121 10.95 12.04 14.63
N GLU A 122 9.94 12.90 14.70
CA GLU A 122 10.05 14.13 13.94
C GLU A 122 11.34 14.76 14.44
N GLU A 123 12.33 14.88 13.56
CA GLU A 123 13.50 15.68 13.83
C GLU A 123 12.97 17.00 14.37
N ARG A 124 13.23 17.26 15.66
CA ARG A 124 13.02 18.55 16.29
C ARG A 124 14.09 19.45 15.68
N GLY A 125 13.93 19.76 14.40
CA GLY A 125 14.76 20.70 13.69
C GLY A 125 14.59 22.06 14.37
N PRO A 126 15.65 22.88 14.43
CA PRO A 126 15.58 24.23 14.99
C PRO A 126 14.54 25.12 14.27
N GLU A 127 14.00 24.69 13.13
CA GLU A 127 12.97 25.38 12.33
C GLU A 127 11.50 25.05 12.67
N ASN A 128 11.21 24.07 13.55
CA ASN A 128 9.82 23.73 13.89
C ASN A 128 9.18 24.79 14.80
N SER A 129 8.09 25.41 14.34
CA SER A 129 7.32 26.39 15.13
C SER A 129 6.83 25.81 16.47
N LEU A 130 6.71 26.65 17.50
CA LEU A 130 6.17 26.25 18.82
C LEU A 130 4.82 25.54 18.69
N GLN A 131 3.96 26.02 17.79
CA GLN A 131 2.64 25.46 17.52
C GLN A 131 2.69 24.01 16.97
N GLN A 132 3.68 23.69 16.13
CA GLN A 132 3.89 22.31 15.67
C GLN A 132 4.39 21.40 16.79
N GLN A 133 5.27 21.91 17.65
CA GLN A 133 5.76 21.13 18.79
C GLN A 133 4.62 20.78 19.76
N GLU A 134 3.71 21.72 20.00
CA GLU A 134 2.50 21.51 20.80
C GLU A 134 1.55 20.50 20.13
N ALA A 135 1.27 20.68 18.84
CA ALA A 135 0.42 19.76 18.06
C ALA A 135 0.98 18.33 18.04
N TRP A 136 2.30 18.20 17.90
CA TRP A 136 2.99 16.91 17.91
C TRP A 136 2.97 16.24 19.28
N THR A 137 3.18 17.03 20.34
CA THR A 137 3.10 16.57 21.73
C THR A 137 1.70 16.07 22.06
N LEU A 138 0.67 16.81 21.66
CA LEU A 138 -0.74 16.42 21.79
C LEU A 138 -1.01 15.10 21.07
N LEU A 139 -0.67 15.01 19.78
CA LEU A 139 -0.92 13.82 18.97
C LEU A 139 -0.22 12.59 19.55
N THR A 140 1.04 12.74 19.96
CA THR A 140 1.82 11.68 20.62
C THR A 140 1.15 11.21 21.91
N ARG A 141 0.70 12.13 22.76
CA ARG A 141 -0.02 11.82 23.99
C ARG A 141 -1.31 11.04 23.69
N LEU A 142 -2.08 11.45 22.69
CA LEU A 142 -3.33 10.77 22.33
C LEU A 142 -3.10 9.36 21.77
N ILE A 143 -2.09 9.17 20.91
CA ILE A 143 -1.70 7.85 20.41
C ILE A 143 -1.30 6.91 21.56
N ASN A 144 -0.61 7.44 22.57
CA ASN A 144 -0.15 6.66 23.71
C ASN A 144 -1.24 6.35 24.75
N THR A 145 -2.22 7.23 24.91
CA THR A 145 -3.24 7.09 25.96
C THR A 145 -4.58 6.54 25.46
N LYS A 146 -4.95 6.78 24.19
CA LYS A 146 -6.29 6.45 23.65
C LYS A 146 -6.31 5.19 22.77
N LEU A 147 -5.16 4.75 22.26
CA LEU A 147 -5.05 3.56 21.42
C LEU A 147 -4.55 2.34 22.21
N THR A 148 -5.07 1.17 21.86
CA THR A 148 -4.52 -0.10 22.35
C THR A 148 -3.11 -0.33 21.82
N PRO A 149 -2.29 -1.17 22.47
CA PRO A 149 -0.95 -1.48 21.97
C PRO A 149 -0.96 -1.94 20.51
N LEU A 150 -1.89 -2.83 20.15
CA LEU A 150 -2.00 -3.35 18.78
C LEU A 150 -2.41 -2.27 17.77
N GLN A 151 -3.38 -1.40 18.12
CA GLN A 151 -3.79 -0.27 17.27
C GLN A 151 -2.63 0.70 17.03
N ARG A 152 -1.91 1.04 18.10
CA ARG A 152 -0.74 1.91 18.05
C ARG A 152 0.34 1.35 17.14
N THR A 153 0.72 0.09 17.34
CA THR A 153 1.73 -0.60 16.54
C THR A 153 1.36 -0.63 15.05
N ALA A 154 0.13 -1.03 14.73
CA ALA A 154 -0.36 -1.09 13.34
C ALA A 154 -0.40 0.30 12.68
N LEU A 155 -0.88 1.31 13.41
CA LEU A 155 -0.96 2.68 12.92
C LEU A 155 0.43 3.26 12.66
N ILE A 156 1.39 3.02 13.55
CA ILE A 156 2.75 3.52 13.39
C ILE A 156 3.47 2.85 12.23
N ALA A 157 3.44 1.52 12.16
CA ALA A 157 4.07 0.79 11.07
C ALA A 157 3.53 1.26 9.71
N HIS A 158 2.21 1.39 9.56
CA HIS A 158 1.62 1.78 8.29
C HIS A 158 1.72 3.29 7.98
N ALA A 159 1.25 4.15 8.88
CA ALA A 159 1.10 5.57 8.60
C ALA A 159 2.44 6.32 8.67
N PHE A 160 3.29 5.98 9.64
CA PHE A 160 4.58 6.64 9.85
C PHE A 160 5.71 5.99 9.08
N GLN A 161 5.94 4.69 9.29
CA GLN A 161 7.06 4.00 8.64
C GLN A 161 6.77 3.68 7.16
N GLY A 162 5.54 3.91 6.70
CA GLY A 162 5.12 3.66 5.32
C GLY A 162 5.10 2.17 4.96
N MET A 163 5.08 1.29 5.97
CA MET A 163 5.06 -0.15 5.77
C MET A 163 3.76 -0.52 5.04
N PRO A 164 3.83 -1.30 3.94
CA PRO A 164 2.65 -1.77 3.25
C PRO A 164 1.74 -2.57 4.18
N LEU A 165 0.41 -2.41 4.05
CA LEU A 165 -0.54 -3.12 4.91
C LEU A 165 -0.36 -4.65 4.90
N ASP A 166 0.05 -5.24 3.77
CA ASP A 166 0.27 -6.69 3.71
C ASP A 166 1.45 -7.10 4.59
N GLU A 167 2.54 -6.33 4.56
CA GLU A 167 3.74 -6.58 5.38
C GLU A 167 3.39 -6.40 6.87
N VAL A 168 2.62 -5.36 7.22
CA VAL A 168 2.16 -5.15 8.61
C VAL A 168 1.26 -6.30 9.06
N ALA A 169 0.39 -6.81 8.18
CA ALA A 169 -0.49 -7.92 8.51
C ALA A 169 0.31 -9.19 8.78
N GLU A 170 1.30 -9.48 7.94
CA GLU A 170 2.22 -10.61 8.11
C GLU A 170 3.03 -10.49 9.40
N TRP A 171 3.64 -9.33 9.65
CA TRP A 171 4.43 -9.06 10.86
C TRP A 171 3.60 -9.23 12.15
N LEU A 172 2.33 -8.87 12.13
CA LEU A 172 1.41 -8.99 13.27
C LEU A 172 0.67 -10.34 13.32
N GLY A 173 0.96 -11.29 12.42
CA GLY A 173 0.25 -12.58 12.35
C GLY A 173 -1.26 -12.41 12.11
N SER A 174 -1.66 -11.40 11.34
CA SER A 174 -3.05 -11.04 11.06
C SER A 174 -3.36 -11.13 9.56
N ASN A 175 -4.54 -10.67 9.14
CA ASN A 175 -4.91 -10.53 7.73
C ASN A 175 -5.24 -9.07 7.40
N ARG A 176 -5.20 -8.74 6.10
CA ARG A 176 -5.40 -7.37 5.60
C ARG A 176 -6.75 -6.76 6.02
N ASN A 177 -7.83 -7.55 6.05
CA ASN A 177 -9.16 -7.05 6.41
C ASN A 177 -9.22 -6.68 7.90
N SER A 178 -8.69 -7.54 8.75
CA SER A 178 -8.57 -7.27 10.19
C SER A 178 -7.69 -6.06 10.45
N LEU A 179 -6.55 -5.95 9.78
CA LEU A 179 -5.65 -4.81 9.90
C LEU A 179 -6.29 -3.50 9.42
N TYR A 180 -7.04 -3.54 8.31
CA TYR A 180 -7.76 -2.38 7.81
C TYR A 180 -8.77 -1.86 8.84
N LYS A 181 -9.59 -2.75 9.40
CA LYS A 181 -10.53 -2.40 10.47
C LYS A 181 -9.81 -1.84 11.69
N LEU A 182 -8.73 -2.49 12.12
CA LEU A 182 -7.94 -2.07 13.27
C LEU A 182 -7.41 -0.64 13.12
N ILE A 183 -6.82 -0.31 11.96
CA ILE A 183 -6.31 1.03 11.67
C ILE A 183 -7.46 2.03 11.57
N HIS A 184 -8.56 1.67 10.90
CA HIS A 184 -9.74 2.54 10.82
C HIS A 184 -10.28 2.90 12.21
N ASP A 185 -10.41 1.92 13.11
CA ASP A 185 -10.88 2.14 14.47
C ASP A 185 -9.89 2.97 15.29
N ALA A 186 -8.59 2.80 15.07
CA ALA A 186 -7.57 3.66 15.65
C ALA A 186 -7.74 5.12 15.21
N ARG A 187 -7.95 5.38 13.91
CA ARG A 187 -8.19 6.73 13.39
C ARG A 187 -9.46 7.35 13.99
N LYS A 188 -10.54 6.58 14.08
CA LYS A 188 -11.81 7.05 14.67
C LYS A 188 -11.62 7.45 16.13
N ARG A 189 -10.89 6.65 16.91
CA ARG A 189 -10.57 6.95 18.32
C ARG A 189 -9.72 8.23 18.45
N LEU A 190 -8.71 8.40 17.60
CA LEU A 190 -7.91 9.63 17.61
C LEU A 190 -8.73 10.87 17.26
N LYS A 191 -9.59 10.79 16.24
CA LYS A 191 -10.48 11.90 15.87
C LYS A 191 -11.40 12.29 17.03
N GLN A 192 -11.98 11.31 17.70
CA GLN A 192 -12.83 11.57 18.86
C GLN A 192 -12.04 12.21 20.01
N ALA A 193 -10.86 11.67 20.31
CA ALA A 193 -10.00 12.20 21.37
C ALA A 193 -9.50 13.62 21.09
N LEU A 194 -9.27 13.98 19.81
CA LEU A 194 -8.94 15.35 19.43
C LEU A 194 -10.12 16.31 19.70
N LEU A 195 -11.35 15.89 19.37
CA LEU A 195 -12.54 16.69 19.65
C LEU A 195 -12.75 16.89 21.15
N GLU A 196 -12.44 15.90 21.99
CA GLU A 196 -12.46 16.02 23.46
C GLU A 196 -11.46 17.08 23.98
N GLU A 197 -10.37 17.31 23.24
CA GLU A 197 -9.36 18.34 23.54
C GLU A 197 -9.73 19.70 22.91
N GLY A 198 -10.92 19.81 22.30
CA GLY A 198 -11.42 21.04 21.67
C GLY A 198 -10.80 21.35 20.31
N ILE A 199 -10.09 20.39 19.68
CA ILE A 199 -9.36 20.59 18.43
C ILE A 199 -9.88 19.64 17.36
N THR A 200 -10.09 20.12 16.14
CA THR A 200 -10.43 19.22 15.03
C THR A 200 -9.18 18.66 14.38
N HIS A 201 -9.30 17.46 13.80
CA HIS A 201 -8.20 16.88 13.01
C HIS A 201 -7.77 17.77 11.82
N LYS A 202 -8.67 18.63 11.31
CA LYS A 202 -8.35 19.58 10.23
C LYS A 202 -7.46 20.72 10.74
N ASP A 203 -7.72 21.22 11.94
CA ASP A 203 -6.90 22.26 12.57
C ASP A 203 -5.48 21.72 12.77
N LEU A 204 -5.39 20.47 13.25
CA LEU A 204 -4.10 19.82 13.44
C LEU A 204 -3.37 19.62 12.11
N ILE A 205 -4.03 19.13 11.05
CA ILE A 205 -3.44 19.02 9.71
C ILE A 205 -2.96 20.38 9.19
N ALA A 206 -3.73 21.45 9.38
CA ALA A 206 -3.38 22.80 8.93
C ALA A 206 -2.08 23.30 9.58
N VAL A 207 -1.86 23.03 10.87
CA VAL A 207 -0.61 23.38 11.57
C VAL A 207 0.62 22.74 10.93
N PHE A 208 0.50 21.50 10.45
CA PHE A 208 1.60 20.80 9.76
C PHE A 208 1.74 21.18 8.28
N ASP A 209 0.67 21.66 7.63
CA ASP A 209 0.71 22.08 6.22
C ASP A 209 1.18 23.54 6.03
N GLN A 210 0.99 24.42 7.03
CA GLN A 210 1.31 25.85 6.95
C GLN A 210 2.80 26.17 6.69
N GLN A 211 3.75 25.31 7.10
CA GLN A 211 5.19 25.55 6.83
C GLN A 211 5.72 24.90 5.55
N LYS A 212 5.03 23.91 4.95
CA LYS A 212 5.44 23.36 3.63
C LYS A 212 5.40 24.41 2.52
N SER A 213 4.60 25.45 2.70
CA SER A 213 4.49 26.58 1.77
C SER A 213 5.61 27.61 1.93
N ALA A 214 6.26 27.67 3.09
CA ALA A 214 7.32 28.65 3.40
C ALA A 214 8.72 28.16 2.98
N SER A 215 8.92 26.86 2.80
CA SER A 215 10.20 26.21 2.47
C SER A 215 10.25 25.65 1.04
N HIS A 216 9.59 26.31 0.08
CA HIS A 216 9.30 25.72 -1.23
C HIS A 216 10.55 25.54 -2.11
N LEU A 217 10.93 24.29 -2.40
CA LEU A 217 11.38 23.71 -3.69
C LEU A 217 11.85 22.26 -3.41
N GLN A 218 11.26 21.26 -4.09
CA GLN A 218 11.54 19.80 -3.99
C GLN A 218 10.85 18.99 -2.86
N ALA A 219 9.52 18.85 -2.90
CA ALA A 219 8.89 17.67 -2.29
C ALA A 219 7.62 17.28 -3.06
N GLU A 220 7.80 16.49 -4.12
CA GLU A 220 6.69 15.83 -4.84
C GLU A 220 5.76 15.10 -3.86
N GLY A 221 4.48 15.50 -3.83
CA GLY A 221 3.32 14.65 -3.52
C GLY A 221 3.27 13.85 -2.20
N LYS A 222 4.18 14.05 -1.24
CA LYS A 222 4.17 13.30 0.02
C LYS A 222 3.13 13.88 0.98
N THR A 223 1.99 13.20 1.06
CA THR A 223 1.02 13.32 2.17
C THR A 223 1.78 13.31 3.49
N SER A 224 1.57 14.34 4.33
CA SER A 224 2.22 14.48 5.64
C SER A 224 1.96 13.24 6.49
N SER A 225 2.91 12.85 7.34
CA SER A 225 2.73 11.72 8.26
C SER A 225 1.46 11.89 9.12
N VAL A 226 1.16 13.14 9.50
CA VAL A 226 -0.07 13.53 10.22
C VAL A 226 -1.34 13.27 9.39
N GLN A 227 -1.32 13.60 8.10
CA GLN A 227 -2.43 13.29 7.18
C GLN A 227 -2.61 11.78 6.93
N ARG A 228 -1.59 10.95 7.17
CA ARG A 228 -1.75 9.48 7.09
C ARG A 228 -2.32 8.87 8.36
N ILE A 229 -2.25 9.59 9.49
CA ILE A 229 -2.79 9.18 10.78
C ILE A 229 -4.26 9.56 10.89
N LEU A 230 -4.60 10.80 10.55
CA LEU A 230 -5.92 11.40 10.74
C LEU A 230 -6.75 11.31 9.46
#